data_AF-A0A0D6EV34-F1
#
_entry.id   AF-A0A0D6EV34-F1
#
_cell.length_a   1.000
_cell.length_b   1.000
_cell.length_c   1.000
_cell.angle_alpha   90.00
_cell.angle_beta   90.00
_cell.angle_gamma   90.00
#
_symmetry.space_group_name_H-M   'P 1'
#
loop_
_entity.id
_entity.type
_entity.pdbx_description
1 polymer ?
#
loop_
_entity_poly.entity_id
_entity_poly.type
_entity_poly.pdbx_seq_one_letter_code
_entity_poly.pdbx_strand_id
1 'polypeptide(L)'
;MLDWLQIFPRMVWSLSHFEIKKIMIKILYDQHCSLCSKEINYYKSIAPKGIFMWCNLHKHNKLLHKYGITYNDALLSLHAIDDKDRIHRGIDAFCLIWNNLSRWRLLSFIIKLPLIYFISKIFYSYFAQWRFNKMKYCKVS
;
A
#
# COMPACT_ATOMS: atom_id res chain seq x y z
N MET A 1 -37.19 -30.33 48.06
CA MET A 1 -37.85 -29.71 46.90
C MET A 1 -36.88 -28.69 46.31
N LEU A 2 -35.91 -29.20 45.54
CA LEU A 2 -35.20 -28.55 44.43
C LEU A 2 -34.93 -27.02 44.51
N ASP A 3 -33.87 -26.62 45.23
CA ASP A 3 -33.20 -25.33 45.05
C ASP A 3 -32.30 -25.38 43.79
N TRP A 4 -32.76 -24.74 42.71
CA TRP A 4 -32.18 -24.78 41.36
C TRP A 4 -31.41 -23.49 40.98
N LEU A 5 -30.51 -22.98 41.80
CA LEU A 5 -29.76 -21.77 41.41
C LEU A 5 -28.30 -21.69 41.88
N GLN A 6 -27.50 -22.74 41.68
CA GLN A 6 -26.06 -22.58 41.51
C GLN A 6 -25.55 -23.64 40.54
N ILE A 7 -25.25 -23.23 39.31
CA ILE A 7 -24.17 -23.67 38.39
C ILE A 7 -24.50 -23.00 37.06
N PHE A 8 -23.98 -21.79 36.85
CA PHE A 8 -23.72 -21.31 35.49
C PHE A 8 -22.20 -21.14 35.37
N PRO A 9 -21.54 -21.89 34.47
CA PRO A 9 -20.11 -21.82 34.33
C PRO A 9 -19.71 -20.43 33.83
N ARG A 10 -18.75 -19.86 34.54
CA ARG A 10 -17.98 -18.65 34.21
C ARG A 10 -17.25 -18.86 32.90
N MET A 11 -17.96 -18.75 31.78
CA MET A 11 -17.41 -19.07 30.46
C MET A 11 -18.15 -18.30 29.36
N VAL A 12 -18.35 -17.00 29.56
CA VAL A 12 -18.52 -16.09 28.42
C VAL A 12 -17.11 -15.65 28.04
N TRP A 13 -16.59 -16.41 27.09
CA TRP A 13 -15.34 -16.24 26.39
C TRP A 13 -14.98 -14.77 26.16
N SER A 14 -13.89 -14.35 26.80
CA SER A 14 -13.07 -13.20 26.42
C SER A 14 -12.48 -13.44 25.02
N LEU A 15 -13.32 -13.34 23.99
CA LEU A 15 -12.94 -13.45 22.58
C LEU A 15 -13.29 -12.16 21.83
N SER A 16 -12.77 -11.03 22.29
CA SER A 16 -12.83 -9.78 21.51
C SER A 16 -11.62 -8.85 21.68
N HIS A 17 -10.53 -9.33 22.28
CA HIS A 17 -9.25 -8.61 22.33
C HIS A 17 -8.13 -9.39 21.65
N PHE A 18 -8.46 -10.17 20.61
CA PHE A 18 -7.47 -10.37 19.55
C PHE A 18 -7.45 -9.04 18.79
N GLU A 19 -6.62 -8.09 19.23
CA GLU A 19 -6.18 -6.98 18.40
C GLU A 19 -5.69 -7.62 17.09
N ILE A 20 -6.53 -7.62 16.07
CA ILE A 20 -6.11 -7.93 14.72
C ILE A 20 -5.08 -6.84 14.44
N LYS A 21 -3.80 -7.17 14.58
CA LYS A 21 -2.69 -6.28 14.28
C LYS A 21 -2.98 -5.68 12.93
N LYS A 22 -3.44 -4.43 12.93
CA LYS A 22 -4.01 -3.79 11.74
C LYS A 22 -2.84 -3.54 10.81
N ILE A 23 -2.62 -4.44 9.86
CA ILE A 23 -1.59 -4.29 8.83
C ILE A 23 -2.01 -3.07 8.03
N MET A 24 -1.39 -1.93 8.30
CA MET A 24 -1.74 -0.67 7.65
C MET A 24 -0.60 -0.23 6.73
N ILE A 25 -0.68 -0.70 5.48
CA ILE A 25 0.27 -0.37 4.43
C ILE A 25 -0.05 1.04 3.92
N LYS A 26 0.92 1.95 4.01
CA LYS A 26 0.74 3.35 3.58
C LYS A 26 1.17 3.48 2.13
N ILE A 27 0.27 3.89 1.24
CA ILE A 27 0.57 4.06 -0.18
C ILE A 27 0.66 5.54 -0.50
N LEU A 28 1.87 6.02 -0.81
CA LEU A 28 2.12 7.40 -1.20
C LEU A 28 1.96 7.51 -2.71
N TYR A 29 0.99 8.30 -3.16
CA TYR A 29 0.70 8.45 -4.58
C TYR A 29 0.34 9.88 -4.95
N ASP A 30 0.48 10.17 -6.23
CA ASP A 30 0.17 11.46 -6.81
C ASP A 30 -1.29 11.51 -7.32
N GLN A 31 -2.13 12.31 -6.65
CA GLN A 31 -3.52 12.55 -7.07
C GLN A 31 -3.62 13.36 -8.37
N HIS A 32 -2.65 14.23 -8.67
CA HIS A 32 -2.69 15.14 -9.81
C HIS A 32 -2.20 14.48 -11.11
N CYS A 33 -1.46 13.37 -11.01
CA CYS A 33 -1.15 12.53 -12.17
C CYS A 33 -2.36 11.67 -12.56
N SER A 34 -2.94 11.91 -13.75
CA SER A 34 -4.13 11.20 -14.22
C SER A 34 -3.95 9.67 -14.30
N LEU A 35 -2.75 9.21 -14.70
CA LEU A 35 -2.43 7.78 -14.77
C LEU A 35 -2.33 7.16 -13.37
N CYS A 36 -1.54 7.76 -12.47
CA CYS A 36 -1.40 7.26 -11.10
C CYS A 36 -2.73 7.30 -10.34
N SER A 37 -3.50 8.38 -10.48
CA SER A 37 -4.80 8.52 -9.82
C SER A 37 -5.79 7.45 -10.30
N LYS A 38 -5.87 7.20 -11.61
CA LYS A 38 -6.71 6.12 -12.16
C LYS A 38 -6.31 4.75 -11.63
N GLU A 39 -5.01 4.44 -11.66
CA GLU A 39 -4.48 3.16 -11.18
C GLU A 39 -4.78 2.95 -9.69
N ILE A 40 -4.50 3.94 -8.85
CA ILE A 40 -4.74 3.86 -7.40
C ILE A 40 -6.24 3.81 -7.09
N ASN A 41 -7.08 4.52 -7.83
CA ASN A 41 -8.54 4.44 -7.65
C ASN A 41 -9.09 3.07 -8.02
N TYR A 42 -8.53 2.41 -9.04
CA TYR A 42 -8.82 1.02 -9.33
C TYR A 42 -8.42 0.11 -8.17
N TYR A 43 -7.20 0.23 -7.62
CA TYR A 43 -6.80 -0.58 -6.46
C TYR A 43 -7.69 -0.33 -5.24
N LYS A 44 -8.08 0.92 -4.98
CA LYS A 44 -9.03 1.27 -3.91
C LYS A 44 -10.37 0.53 -4.05
N SER A 45 -10.89 0.39 -5.27
CA SER A 45 -12.23 -0.20 -5.49
C SER A 45 -12.25 -1.71 -5.26
N ILE A 46 -11.10 -2.38 -5.39
CA ILE A 46 -10.97 -3.84 -5.19
C ILE A 46 -10.23 -4.21 -3.90
N ALA A 47 -9.76 -3.22 -3.14
CA ALA A 47 -8.99 -3.46 -1.94
C ALA A 47 -9.87 -3.93 -0.76
N PRO A 48 -9.41 -4.91 0.03
CA PRO A 48 -10.04 -5.24 1.30
C PRO A 48 -9.95 -4.05 2.28
N LYS A 49 -10.96 -3.91 3.15
CA LYS A 49 -11.02 -2.84 4.15
C LYS A 49 -9.92 -3.03 5.19
N GLY A 50 -9.33 -1.92 5.64
CA GLY A 50 -8.41 -1.90 6.78
C GLY A 50 -6.96 -2.29 6.50
N ILE A 51 -6.61 -2.64 5.24
CA ILE A 51 -5.24 -3.03 4.86
C ILE A 51 -4.40 -1.85 4.37
N PHE A 52 -5.01 -0.92 3.64
CA PHE A 52 -4.30 0.19 3.00
C PHE A 52 -4.71 1.54 3.55
N MET A 53 -3.72 2.40 3.73
CA MET A 53 -3.87 3.84 3.96
C MET A 53 -3.39 4.58 2.72
N TRP A 54 -4.33 5.07 1.92
CA TRP A 54 -4.04 5.76 0.66
C TRP A 54 -3.70 7.23 0.91
N CYS A 55 -2.43 7.58 0.75
CA CYS A 55 -1.88 8.88 1.11
C CYS A 55 -1.59 9.69 -0.15
N ASN A 56 -2.42 10.70 -0.42
CA ASN A 56 -2.08 11.70 -1.44
C ASN A 56 -0.85 12.49 -0.97
N LEU A 57 0.26 12.42 -1.71
CA LEU A 57 1.51 13.09 -1.36
C LEU A 57 1.36 14.61 -1.18
N HIS A 58 0.47 15.27 -1.93
CA HIS A 58 0.20 16.72 -1.84
C HIS A 58 -0.39 17.16 -0.49
N LYS A 59 -1.02 16.23 0.24
CA LYS A 59 -1.64 16.49 1.55
C LYS A 59 -0.86 15.89 2.71
N HIS A 60 0.11 15.02 2.43
CA HIS A 60 0.81 14.21 3.43
C HIS A 60 2.33 14.43 3.41
N ASN A 61 2.78 15.67 3.20
CA ASN A 61 4.22 16.02 3.21
C ASN A 61 4.94 15.59 4.51
N LYS A 62 4.24 15.58 5.65
CA LYS A 62 4.77 15.07 6.92
C LYS A 62 5.20 13.59 6.85
N LEU A 63 4.49 12.76 6.09
CA LEU A 63 4.87 11.35 5.89
C LEU A 63 6.13 11.26 5.02
N LEU A 64 6.23 12.06 3.96
CA LEU A 64 7.43 12.11 3.12
C LEU A 64 8.68 12.41 3.97
N HIS A 65 8.60 13.45 4.81
CA HIS A 65 9.67 13.82 5.73
C HIS A 65 9.99 12.69 6.74
N LYS A 66 8.95 12.07 7.33
CA LYS A 66 9.13 10.97 8.30
C LYS A 66 9.95 9.81 7.73
N TYR A 67 9.75 9.47 6.46
CA TYR A 67 10.43 8.34 5.81
C TYR A 67 11.63 8.76 4.95
N GLY A 68 12.06 10.03 5.00
CA GLY A 68 13.18 10.53 4.21
C GLY A 68 12.96 10.45 2.69
N ILE A 69 11.70 10.48 2.23
CA ILE A 69 11.36 10.42 0.80
C ILE A 69 11.27 11.86 0.29
N THR A 70 12.08 12.21 -0.72
CA THR A 70 11.98 13.54 -1.32
C THR A 70 10.69 13.67 -2.12
N TYR A 71 10.17 14.89 -2.24
CA TYR A 71 8.96 15.14 -3.02
C TYR A 71 9.11 14.73 -4.49
N ASN A 72 10.27 15.00 -5.09
CA ASN A 72 10.59 14.58 -6.46
C ASN A 72 10.65 13.06 -6.59
N ASP A 73 11.23 12.34 -5.63
CA ASP A 73 11.22 10.89 -5.63
C ASP A 73 9.79 10.33 -5.55
N ALA A 74 8.94 10.92 -4.71
CA ALA A 74 7.54 10.53 -4.55
C ALA A 74 6.70 10.77 -5.81
N LEU A 75 7.02 11.80 -6.61
CA LEU A 75 6.41 12.04 -7.92
C LEU A 75 6.94 11.07 -8.98
N LEU A 76 8.25 10.82 -8.97
CA LEU A 76 8.93 9.94 -9.92
C LEU A 76 8.45 8.49 -9.79
N SER A 77 8.29 7.98 -8.57
CA SER A 77 7.97 6.57 -8.33
C SER A 77 6.94 6.36 -7.23
N LEU A 78 6.14 5.31 -7.38
CA LEU A 78 5.19 4.90 -6.34
C LEU A 78 5.96 4.39 -5.12
N HIS A 79 5.57 4.84 -3.94
CA HIS A 79 6.15 4.39 -2.68
C HIS A 79 5.07 3.74 -1.80
N ALA A 80 5.44 2.64 -1.16
CA ALA A 80 4.62 1.99 -0.15
C ALA A 80 5.45 1.76 1.12
N ILE A 81 4.83 1.96 2.28
CA ILE A 81 5.42 1.66 3.58
C ILE A 81 4.67 0.49 4.20
N ASP A 82 5.37 -0.60 4.49
CA ASP A 82 4.78 -1.79 5.11
C ASP A 82 4.49 -1.59 6.63
N ASP A 83 3.93 -2.61 7.28
CA ASP A 83 3.60 -2.58 8.70
C ASP A 83 4.83 -2.60 9.63
N LYS A 84 6.03 -2.77 9.05
CA LYS A 84 7.33 -2.73 9.73
C LYS A 84 8.10 -1.45 9.40
N ASP A 85 7.40 -0.45 8.84
CA ASP A 85 7.95 0.84 8.41
C ASP A 85 9.09 0.72 7.36
N ARG A 86 9.14 -0.39 6.59
CA ARG A 86 10.07 -0.53 5.46
C ARG A 86 9.48 0.11 4.21
N ILE A 87 10.33 0.83 3.49
CA ILE A 87 9.97 1.54 2.27
C ILE A 87 10.16 0.61 1.07
N HIS A 88 9.11 0.50 0.26
CA HIS A 88 9.10 -0.22 -1.01
C HIS A 88 8.89 0.80 -2.13
N ARG A 89 9.70 0.73 -3.20
CA ARG A 89 9.69 1.69 -4.31
C ARG A 89 9.42 1.00 -5.64
N GLY A 90 8.60 1.64 -6.48
CA GLY A 90 8.31 1.20 -7.83
C GLY A 90 7.72 -0.20 -7.86
N ILE A 91 8.36 -1.12 -8.59
CA ILE A 91 7.92 -2.53 -8.67
C ILE A 91 7.75 -3.16 -7.28
N ASP A 92 8.56 -2.82 -6.29
CA ASP A 92 8.40 -3.41 -4.95
C ASP A 92 7.11 -2.93 -4.29
N ALA A 93 6.76 -1.65 -4.49
CA ALA A 93 5.51 -1.07 -4.01
C ALA A 93 4.31 -1.74 -4.68
N PHE A 94 4.38 -1.97 -6.00
CA PHE A 94 3.34 -2.70 -6.73
C PHE A 94 3.21 -4.15 -6.26
N CYS A 95 4.32 -4.87 -6.10
CA CYS A 95 4.29 -6.22 -5.54
C CYS A 95 3.66 -6.24 -4.14
N LEU A 96 3.96 -5.26 -3.29
CA LEU A 96 3.34 -5.16 -1.96
C LEU A 96 1.82 -4.95 -2.04
N ILE A 97 1.36 -4.06 -2.92
CA ILE A 97 -0.08 -3.83 -3.17
C ILE A 97 -0.72 -5.11 -3.70
N TRP A 98 -0.21 -5.67 -4.80
CA TRP A 98 -0.78 -6.82 -5.48
C TRP A 98 -0.81 -8.07 -4.61
N ASN A 99 0.18 -8.28 -3.75
CA ASN A 99 0.19 -9.41 -2.80
C ASN A 99 -0.97 -9.34 -1.78
N ASN A 100 -1.50 -8.14 -1.54
CA ASN A 100 -2.63 -7.87 -0.64
C ASN A 100 -3.96 -7.65 -1.38
N LEU A 101 -4.00 -7.91 -2.70
CA LEU A 101 -5.20 -7.89 -3.53
C LEU A 101 -5.48 -9.29 -4.06
N SER A 102 -6.67 -9.83 -3.77
CA SER A 102 -7.02 -11.24 -4.04
C SER A 102 -6.73 -11.70 -5.47
N ARG A 103 -7.14 -10.92 -6.47
CA ARG A 103 -6.94 -11.26 -7.91
C ARG A 103 -5.52 -11.00 -8.43
N TRP A 104 -4.78 -10.10 -7.79
CA TRP A 104 -3.46 -9.64 -8.27
C TRP A 104 -2.29 -10.37 -7.62
N ARG A 105 -2.56 -11.20 -6.60
CA ARG A 105 -1.53 -11.94 -5.87
C ARG A 105 -0.70 -12.84 -6.78
N LEU A 106 -1.32 -13.49 -7.76
CA LEU A 106 -0.62 -14.31 -8.75
C LEU A 106 0.37 -13.47 -9.57
N LEU A 107 -0.04 -12.27 -10.00
CA LEU A 107 0.85 -11.37 -10.74
C LEU A 107 2.05 -10.95 -9.89
N SER A 108 1.84 -10.64 -8.60
CA SER A 108 2.96 -10.35 -7.69
C SER A 108 3.94 -11.52 -7.59
N PHE A 109 3.46 -12.76 -7.65
CA PHE A 109 4.32 -13.94 -7.57
C PHE A 109 5.15 -14.09 -8.85
N ILE A 110 4.51 -13.95 -10.02
CA ILE A 110 5.17 -14.02 -11.33
C ILE A 110 6.26 -12.94 -11.45
N ILE A 111 5.95 -11.69 -11.08
CA ILE A 111 6.91 -10.58 -11.16
C ILE A 111 8.12 -10.77 -10.25
N LYS A 112 8.01 -11.56 -9.17
CA LYS A 112 9.11 -11.85 -8.26
C LYS A 112 10.07 -12.93 -8.78
N LEU A 113 9.77 -13.59 -9.90
CA LEU A 113 10.71 -14.50 -10.56
C LEU A 113 11.94 -13.71 -11.02
N PRO A 114 13.18 -14.21 -10.81
CA PRO A 114 14.40 -13.39 -10.89
C PRO A 114 14.58 -12.67 -12.23
N LEU A 115 14.34 -13.36 -13.34
CA LEU A 115 14.44 -12.77 -14.68
C LEU A 115 13.35 -11.72 -14.93
N ILE A 116 12.09 -12.05 -14.58
CA ILE A 116 10.94 -11.15 -14.77
C ILE A 116 11.09 -9.92 -13.88
N TYR A 117 11.56 -10.09 -12.65
CA TYR A 117 11.79 -9.03 -11.68
C TYR A 117 12.79 -8.02 -12.23
N PHE A 118 13.94 -8.51 -12.72
CA PHE A 118 14.98 -7.66 -13.29
C PHE A 118 14.46 -6.85 -14.48
N ILE A 119 13.78 -7.53 -15.41
CA ILE A 119 13.17 -6.90 -16.59
C ILE A 119 12.12 -5.87 -16.15
N SER A 120 11.25 -6.21 -15.22
CA SER A 120 10.18 -5.33 -14.71
C SER A 120 10.76 -4.08 -14.06
N LYS A 121 11.85 -4.18 -13.30
CA LYS A 121 12.53 -3.04 -12.68
C LYS A 121 13.08 -2.07 -13.72
N ILE A 122 13.69 -2.59 -14.78
CA ILE A 122 14.22 -1.78 -15.89
C ILE A 122 13.06 -1.10 -16.65
N PHE A 123 12.05 -1.85 -17.07
CA PHE A 123 10.91 -1.28 -17.79
C PHE A 123 10.20 -0.20 -16.96
N TYR A 124 9.99 -0.48 -15.67
CA TYR A 124 9.37 0.48 -14.78
C TYR A 124 10.21 1.75 -14.60
N SER A 125 11.54 1.65 -14.45
CA SER A 125 12.38 2.83 -14.28
C SER A 125 12.34 3.73 -15.52
N TYR A 126 12.42 3.15 -16.72
CA TYR A 126 12.27 3.90 -17.98
C TYR A 126 10.89 4.55 -18.09
N PHE A 127 9.82 3.80 -17.81
CA PHE A 127 8.45 4.32 -17.83
C PHE A 127 8.26 5.45 -16.82
N ALA A 128 8.75 5.28 -15.59
CA ALA A 128 8.66 6.26 -14.53
C ALA A 128 9.35 7.57 -14.92
N GLN A 129 10.56 7.50 -15.47
CA GLN A 129 11.30 8.68 -15.92
C GLN A 129 10.61 9.38 -17.09
N TRP A 130 10.18 8.62 -18.10
CA TRP A 130 9.43 9.17 -19.23
C TRP A 130 8.14 9.87 -18.78
N ARG A 131 7.37 9.22 -17.89
CA ARG A 131 6.14 9.77 -17.31
C ARG A 131 6.45 11.06 -16.53
N PHE A 132 7.49 11.05 -15.72
CA PHE A 132 7.92 12.19 -14.91
C PHE A 132 8.30 13.40 -15.78
N ASN A 133 9.09 13.18 -16.82
CA ASN A 133 9.51 14.25 -17.75
C ASN A 133 8.33 14.88 -18.53
N LYS A 134 7.20 14.16 -18.65
CA LYS A 134 5.97 14.68 -19.27
C LYS A 134 5.08 15.46 -18.31
N MET A 135 5.35 15.47 -17.01
CA MET A 135 4.52 16.19 -16.04
C MET A 135 4.78 17.69 -16.12
N LYS A 136 3.74 18.46 -16.47
CA LYS A 136 3.84 19.91 -16.68
C LYS A 136 3.88 20.72 -15.39
N TYR A 137 3.32 20.20 -14.30
CA TYR A 137 3.28 20.88 -12.99
C TYR A 137 4.51 20.63 -12.11
N CYS A 138 5.47 19.81 -12.55
CA CYS A 138 6.79 19.73 -11.91
C CYS A 138 7.68 20.96 -12.18
N LYS A 139 7.27 21.87 -13.08
CA LYS A 139 8.04 23.06 -13.45
C LYS A 139 7.67 24.33 -12.68
N VAL A 140 6.91 24.21 -11.59
CA VAL A 140 6.54 25.36 -10.76
C VAL A 140 7.07 25.13 -9.36
N SER A 141 8.04 26.00 -9.01
CA SER A 141 8.60 26.34 -7.69
C SER A 141 9.32 25.24 -6.91
#